data_AF-K2S6Y0-F1
#
_entry.id   AF-K2S6Y0-F1
#
_cell.length_a   1.000
_cell.length_b   1.000
_cell.length_c   1.000
_cell.angle_alpha   90.00
_cell.angle_beta   90.00
_cell.angle_gamma   90.00
#
_symmetry.space_group_name_H-M   'P 1'
#
loop_
_entity.id
_entity.type
_entity.pdbx_description
1 polymer ?
#
loop_
_entity_poly.entity_id
_entity_poly.type
_entity_poly.pdbx_seq_one_letter_code
_entity_poly.pdbx_strand_id
1 'polypeptide(L)'
;MPAPQQPSNDPHSSSAIVDDEYISPASSSCSINEAGQPAHLPRPKLGSRKSSGTIIIPRDSPQVELGEEEEEYDENDARTMSPRRTSEEIEKISQEAREALIQQAKALQASLLSIVDRVESVRCEHEKLEGGNRFLQSYIGELMQTSKLTAAGAAKAKATKGRPIK
;
A
#
# COMPACT_ATOMS: atom_id res chain seq x y z
N MET A 1 -10.12 34.77 -19.84
CA MET A 1 -9.26 33.63 -20.22
C MET A 1 -9.57 32.49 -19.26
N PRO A 2 -10.32 31.46 -19.67
CA PRO A 2 -10.72 30.33 -18.81
C PRO A 2 -9.66 29.21 -18.83
N ALA A 3 -9.51 28.51 -17.70
CA ALA A 3 -8.57 27.42 -17.48
C ALA A 3 -9.05 26.09 -18.11
N PRO A 4 -8.14 25.17 -18.52
CA PRO A 4 -8.55 23.88 -19.05
C PRO A 4 -8.90 22.90 -17.91
N GLN A 5 -10.11 22.35 -17.98
CA GLN A 5 -10.64 21.28 -17.14
C GLN A 5 -10.08 19.91 -17.59
N GLN A 6 -9.78 19.05 -16.61
CA GLN A 6 -9.40 17.64 -16.82
C GLN A 6 -10.63 16.78 -17.17
N PRO A 7 -10.49 15.73 -18.01
CA PRO A 7 -11.55 14.74 -18.18
C PRO A 7 -11.42 13.59 -17.16
N SER A 8 -12.47 13.44 -16.36
CA SER A 8 -12.83 12.25 -15.58
C SER A 8 -13.40 11.16 -16.50
N ASN A 9 -12.97 9.91 -16.38
CA ASN A 9 -13.61 8.76 -17.01
C ASN A 9 -13.42 7.50 -16.13
N ASP A 10 -14.49 7.13 -15.43
CA ASP A 10 -14.85 5.74 -15.13
C ASP A 10 -15.88 5.30 -16.19
N PRO A 11 -15.89 4.02 -16.61
CA PRO A 11 -17.02 3.19 -16.22
C PRO A 11 -16.70 1.71 -15.95
N HIS A 12 -17.44 1.18 -14.98
CA HIS A 12 -17.74 -0.23 -14.75
C HIS A 12 -18.33 -0.92 -16.01
N SER A 13 -18.02 -2.20 -16.25
CA SER A 13 -19.01 -3.30 -16.31
C SER A 13 -18.45 -4.65 -16.82
N SER A 14 -18.56 -5.66 -15.95
CA SER A 14 -18.98 -7.06 -16.17
C SER A 14 -18.24 -8.01 -17.12
N SER A 15 -17.71 -9.10 -16.52
CA SER A 15 -18.10 -10.53 -16.73
C SER A 15 -17.24 -11.40 -15.78
N ALA A 16 -17.78 -11.94 -14.67
CA ALA A 16 -18.20 -13.35 -14.49
C ALA A 16 -17.11 -14.35 -14.94
N ILE A 17 -16.64 -15.35 -14.16
CA ILE A 17 -17.39 -16.46 -13.53
C ILE A 17 -16.51 -17.20 -12.46
N VAL A 18 -17.21 -17.84 -11.51
CA VAL A 18 -16.96 -19.02 -10.63
C VAL A 18 -16.10 -18.97 -9.35
N ASP A 19 -16.85 -19.14 -8.25
CA ASP A 19 -16.64 -19.67 -6.89
C ASP A 19 -15.34 -20.42 -6.53
N ASP A 20 -14.71 -19.96 -5.44
CA ASP A 20 -14.21 -20.84 -4.37
C ASP A 20 -14.38 -20.11 -3.01
N GLU A 21 -14.85 -20.88 -2.04
CA GLU A 21 -15.63 -20.47 -0.88
C GLU A 21 -14.72 -20.02 0.28
N TYR A 22 -14.35 -18.74 0.33
CA TYR A 22 -13.71 -18.15 1.51
C TYR A 22 -14.76 -17.84 2.60
N ILE A 23 -15.08 -18.84 3.42
CA ILE A 23 -15.73 -18.60 4.73
C ILE A 23 -14.71 -17.91 5.64
N SER A 24 -14.72 -16.58 5.64
CA SER A 24 -14.17 -15.78 6.74
C SER A 24 -15.29 -15.56 7.77
N PRO A 25 -15.07 -15.86 9.07
CA PRO A 25 -16.08 -15.65 10.09
C PRO A 25 -16.17 -14.16 10.44
N ALA A 26 -16.88 -13.40 9.62
CA ALA A 26 -17.47 -12.13 10.05
C ALA A 26 -18.64 -12.46 10.99
N SER A 27 -18.33 -12.69 12.26
CA SER A 27 -19.38 -12.79 13.30
C SER A 27 -20.15 -11.48 13.31
N SER A 28 -21.38 -11.60 12.82
CA SER A 28 -22.35 -10.54 12.62
C SER A 28 -22.84 -10.01 13.97
N SER A 29 -22.69 -8.70 14.22
CA SER A 29 -23.48 -8.01 15.25
C SER A 29 -24.81 -7.57 14.65
N CYS A 30 -25.70 -8.53 14.38
CA CYS A 30 -27.09 -8.22 14.07
C CYS A 30 -27.82 -7.81 15.37
N SER A 31 -27.85 -6.51 15.65
CA SER A 31 -28.85 -5.93 16.55
C SER A 31 -30.20 -5.96 15.86
N ILE A 32 -31.00 -6.98 16.19
CA ILE A 32 -32.45 -6.98 15.99
C ILE A 32 -33.07 -6.59 17.32
N ASN A 33 -33.75 -5.45 17.37
CA ASN A 33 -34.82 -5.15 18.33
C ASN A 33 -35.90 -4.34 17.59
N GLU A 34 -36.90 -5.03 17.06
CA GLU A 34 -38.25 -4.49 16.89
C GLU A 34 -39.24 -5.66 16.79
N ALA A 35 -40.24 -5.63 17.67
CA ALA A 35 -41.46 -6.44 17.72
C ALA A 35 -41.42 -7.91 17.23
N GLY A 36 -41.07 -8.84 18.12
CA GLY A 36 -41.34 -10.28 17.93
C GLY A 36 -40.37 -11.18 18.69
N GLN A 37 -40.77 -11.59 19.89
CA GLN A 37 -40.00 -12.44 20.82
C GLN A 37 -39.27 -13.61 20.12
N PRO A 38 -37.92 -13.65 20.06
CA PRO A 38 -37.23 -14.89 19.79
C PRO A 38 -37.28 -15.73 21.07
N ALA A 39 -37.83 -16.95 20.98
CA ALA A 39 -37.85 -17.91 22.08
C ALA A 39 -36.41 -18.22 22.52
N HIS A 40 -35.93 -17.45 23.49
CA HIS A 40 -34.63 -17.62 24.10
C HIS A 40 -34.68 -18.94 24.88
N LEU A 41 -34.03 -19.98 24.36
CA LEU A 41 -33.85 -21.23 25.09
C LEU A 41 -33.34 -20.88 26.50
N PRO A 42 -33.96 -21.39 27.57
CA PRO A 42 -33.54 -21.03 28.91
C PRO A 42 -32.11 -21.50 29.10
N ARG A 43 -31.19 -20.55 29.34
CA ARG A 43 -29.82 -20.86 29.74
C ARG A 43 -29.93 -21.81 30.94
N PRO A 44 -29.23 -22.95 30.94
CA PRO A 44 -29.21 -23.86 32.06
C PRO A 44 -28.96 -23.06 33.33
N LYS A 45 -29.82 -23.24 34.34
CA LYS A 45 -29.67 -22.52 35.61
C LYS A 45 -28.30 -22.89 36.18
N LEU A 46 -27.35 -21.95 36.13
CA LEU A 46 -26.11 -22.12 36.86
C LEU A 46 -26.51 -22.26 38.33
N GLY A 47 -26.30 -23.47 38.88
CA GLY A 47 -26.53 -23.73 40.29
C GLY A 47 -25.81 -22.68 41.13
N SER A 48 -26.34 -22.38 42.31
CA SER A 48 -25.73 -21.45 43.25
C SER A 48 -24.31 -21.89 43.59
N ARG A 49 -23.32 -21.43 42.84
CA ARG A 49 -21.92 -21.58 43.19
C ARG A 49 -21.62 -20.48 44.20
N LYS A 50 -21.07 -20.88 45.35
CA LYS A 50 -20.50 -19.95 46.34
C LYS A 50 -19.56 -19.01 45.57
N SER A 51 -19.56 -17.70 45.84
CA SER A 51 -18.65 -16.79 45.15
C SER A 51 -17.22 -17.23 45.46
N SER A 52 -16.56 -17.89 44.49
CA SER A 52 -15.12 -18.08 44.56
C SER A 52 -14.52 -16.69 44.55
N GLY A 53 -13.70 -16.38 45.55
CA GLY A 53 -13.12 -15.06 45.72
C GLY A 53 -12.45 -14.55 44.44
N THR A 54 -12.21 -13.25 44.42
CA THR A 54 -11.53 -12.54 43.33
C THR A 54 -10.24 -13.26 42.90
N ILE A 55 -10.10 -13.50 41.59
CA ILE A 55 -8.91 -14.11 40.95
C ILE A 55 -7.70 -13.14 40.96
N ILE A 56 -7.86 -11.91 41.46
CA ILE A 56 -6.82 -10.89 41.45
C ILE A 56 -5.81 -11.20 42.57
N ILE A 57 -4.67 -11.74 42.16
CA ILE A 57 -3.50 -11.94 43.01
C ILE A 57 -2.68 -10.63 43.01
N PRO A 58 -2.34 -10.04 44.17
CA PRO A 58 -1.45 -8.89 44.26
C PRO A 58 -0.09 -9.17 43.61
N ARG A 59 0.49 -8.16 42.96
CA ARG A 59 1.76 -8.30 42.22
C ARG A 59 2.94 -8.77 43.05
N ASP A 60 2.88 -8.60 44.37
CA ASP A 60 3.96 -8.92 45.29
C ASP A 60 3.82 -10.33 45.88
N SER A 61 2.88 -11.14 45.38
CA SER A 61 2.66 -12.51 45.85
C SER A 61 3.84 -13.40 45.47
N PRO A 62 4.40 -14.19 46.43
CA PRO A 62 5.72 -14.78 46.30
C PRO A 62 5.89 -15.88 45.25
N GLN A 63 4.82 -16.44 44.65
CA GLN A 63 4.92 -17.33 43.50
C GLN A 63 3.54 -17.54 42.89
N VAL A 64 3.34 -17.21 41.61
CA VAL A 64 2.09 -17.49 40.87
C VAL A 64 2.29 -18.58 39.82
N GLU A 65 3.53 -18.81 39.41
CA GLU A 65 3.92 -19.86 38.48
C GLU A 65 4.32 -21.10 39.29
N LEU A 66 3.62 -22.23 39.08
CA LEU A 66 4.05 -23.53 39.57
C LEU A 66 5.45 -23.77 39.02
N GLY A 67 6.40 -24.18 39.87
CA GLY A 67 7.75 -24.53 39.39
C GLY A 67 7.66 -25.64 38.35
N GLU A 68 8.61 -25.71 37.42
CA GLU A 68 8.65 -26.73 36.35
C GLU A 68 8.53 -28.18 36.89
N GLU A 69 8.93 -28.40 38.14
CA GLU A 69 8.87 -29.68 38.86
C GLU A 69 7.50 -29.97 39.52
N GLU A 70 6.65 -28.95 39.68
CA GLU A 70 5.33 -29.02 40.34
C GLU A 70 4.16 -29.04 39.34
N GLU A 71 4.43 -28.89 38.04
CA GLU A 71 3.45 -29.06 36.97
C GLU A 71 3.16 -30.54 36.69
N GLU A 72 2.40 -31.18 37.57
CA GLU A 72 1.87 -32.53 37.33
C GLU A 72 0.60 -32.44 36.46
N TYR A 73 0.72 -32.83 35.20
CA TYR A 73 -0.41 -32.90 34.27
C TYR A 73 -1.20 -34.19 34.50
N ASP A 74 -2.46 -34.07 34.91
CA ASP A 74 -3.37 -35.20 35.09
C ASP A 74 -3.62 -35.94 33.76
N GLU A 75 -3.95 -37.23 33.82
CA GLU A 75 -4.29 -38.08 32.66
C GLU A 75 -5.50 -37.54 31.87
N ASN A 76 -6.32 -36.70 32.51
CA ASN A 76 -7.44 -36.00 31.89
C ASN A 76 -7.22 -34.50 31.69
N ASP A 77 -5.98 -33.98 31.81
CA ASP A 77 -5.69 -32.56 31.60
C ASP A 77 -5.98 -32.14 30.15
N ALA A 78 -6.94 -31.24 29.96
CA ALA A 78 -7.32 -30.74 28.64
C ALA A 78 -6.13 -30.12 27.87
N ARG A 79 -5.09 -29.64 28.57
CA ARG A 79 -3.86 -29.11 27.97
C ARG A 79 -3.04 -30.20 27.26
N THR A 80 -3.14 -31.46 27.68
CA THR A 80 -2.49 -32.61 27.02
C THR A 80 -3.38 -33.26 25.96
N MET A 81 -4.70 -33.02 26.03
CA MET A 81 -5.72 -33.64 25.17
C MET A 81 -5.98 -32.92 23.83
N SER A 82 -5.38 -31.75 23.59
CA SER A 82 -5.44 -31.09 22.28
C SER A 82 -4.29 -31.58 21.40
N PRO A 83 -4.51 -31.95 20.12
CA PRO A 83 -3.42 -32.26 19.19
C PRO A 83 -2.47 -31.05 19.09
N ARG A 84 -1.37 -31.09 19.83
CA ARG A 84 -0.27 -30.15 19.65
C ARG A 84 0.41 -30.53 18.34
N ARG A 85 0.62 -29.57 17.44
CA ARG A 85 1.50 -29.77 16.27
C ARG A 85 2.80 -30.41 16.76
N THR A 86 3.28 -31.43 16.05
CA THR A 86 4.57 -32.04 16.41
C THR A 86 5.65 -30.97 16.33
N SER A 87 6.70 -31.07 17.16
CA SER A 87 7.83 -30.13 17.12
C SER A 87 8.44 -30.02 15.71
N GLU A 88 8.46 -31.13 14.98
CA GLU A 88 8.88 -31.21 13.57
C GLU A 88 7.98 -30.38 12.64
N GLU A 89 6.65 -30.44 12.80
CA GLU A 89 5.72 -29.63 11.99
C GLU A 89 5.91 -28.13 12.27
N ILE A 90 6.14 -27.75 13.53
CA ILE A 90 6.38 -26.36 13.92
C ILE A 90 7.68 -25.85 13.30
N GLU A 91 8.76 -26.64 13.35
CA GLU A 91 10.04 -26.28 12.74
C GLU A 91 9.89 -26.11 11.21
N LYS A 92 9.18 -27.03 10.54
CA LYS A 92 8.88 -26.93 9.12
C LYS A 92 8.12 -25.65 8.76
N ILE A 93 7.05 -25.32 9.49
CA ILE A 93 6.28 -24.08 9.27
C ILE A 93 7.17 -22.85 9.49
N SER A 94 8.04 -22.88 10.50
CA SER A 94 8.96 -21.77 10.77
C SER A 94 9.97 -21.56 9.63
N GLN A 95 10.44 -22.65 9.03
CA GLN A 95 11.38 -22.61 7.93
C GLN A 95 10.70 -22.15 6.63
N GLU A 96 9.51 -22.66 6.31
CA GLU A 96 8.72 -22.20 5.18
C GLU A 96 8.40 -20.69 5.28
N ALA A 97 8.05 -20.20 6.47
CA ALA A 97 7.81 -18.78 6.70
C ALA A 97 9.08 -17.93 6.43
N ARG A 98 10.26 -18.39 6.88
CA ARG A 98 11.54 -17.71 6.60
C ARG A 98 11.86 -17.71 5.12
N GLU A 99 11.67 -18.84 4.44
CA GLU A 99 11.91 -18.97 3.00
C GLU A 99 10.98 -18.06 2.20
N ALA A 100 9.70 -18.00 2.55
CA ALA A 100 8.72 -17.11 1.93
C ALA A 100 9.12 -15.63 2.10
N LEU A 101 9.55 -15.23 3.29
CA LEU A 101 10.03 -13.86 3.54
C LEU A 101 11.26 -13.52 2.69
N ILE A 102 12.23 -14.44 2.60
CA ILE A 102 13.42 -14.26 1.77
C ILE A 102 13.04 -14.15 0.29
N GLN A 103 12.09 -14.96 -0.18
CA GLN A 103 11.63 -14.92 -1.57
C GLN A 103 10.92 -13.61 -1.90
N GLN A 104 10.07 -13.11 -0.99
CA GLN A 104 9.43 -11.80 -1.15
C GLN A 104 10.45 -10.66 -1.18
N ALA A 105 11.45 -10.69 -0.28
CA ALA A 105 12.51 -9.68 -0.27
C ALA A 105 13.30 -9.67 -1.59
N LYS A 106 13.63 -10.85 -2.14
CA LYS A 106 14.30 -10.97 -3.44
C LYS A 106 13.45 -10.44 -4.59
N ALA A 107 12.16 -10.77 -4.61
CA ALA A 107 11.24 -10.27 -5.63
C ALA A 107 11.13 -8.74 -5.59
N LEU A 108 11.03 -8.17 -4.38
CA LEU A 108 10.99 -6.73 -4.18
C LEU A 108 12.29 -6.06 -4.65
N GLN A 109 13.45 -6.62 -4.30
CA GLN A 109 14.75 -6.11 -4.73
C GLN A 109 14.88 -6.11 -6.26
N ALA A 110 14.46 -7.19 -6.94
CA ALA A 110 14.45 -7.26 -8.39
C ALA A 110 13.52 -6.22 -9.01
N SER A 111 12.32 -6.04 -8.44
CA SER A 111 11.37 -5.02 -8.88
C SER A 111 11.94 -3.61 -8.73
N LEU A 112 12.63 -3.30 -7.62
CA LEU A 112 13.23 -2.00 -7.39
C LEU A 112 14.36 -1.72 -8.37
N LEU A 113 15.23 -2.69 -8.64
CA LEU A 113 16.29 -2.57 -9.65
C LEU A 113 15.71 -2.25 -11.04
N SER A 114 14.67 -2.97 -11.46
CA SER A 114 13.99 -2.71 -12.73
C SER A 114 13.40 -1.29 -12.80
N ILE A 115 12.86 -0.77 -11.69
CA ILE A 115 12.34 0.61 -11.64
C ILE A 115 13.49 1.61 -11.78
N VAL A 116 14.62 1.39 -11.11
CA VAL A 116 15.80 2.26 -11.21
C VAL A 116 16.27 2.34 -12.66
N ASP A 117 16.43 1.20 -13.34
CA ASP A 117 16.85 1.15 -14.75
C ASP A 117 15.89 1.95 -15.66
N ARG A 118 14.57 1.81 -15.43
CA ARG A 118 13.56 2.56 -16.18
C ARG A 118 13.66 4.06 -15.93
N VAL A 119 13.89 4.48 -14.68
CA VAL A 119 14.07 5.89 -14.32
C VAL A 119 15.32 6.47 -14.97
N GLU A 120 16.43 5.72 -14.99
CA GLU A 120 17.65 6.15 -15.66
C GLU A 120 17.47 6.31 -17.17
N SER A 121 16.77 5.37 -17.83
CA SER A 121 16.44 5.49 -19.26
C SER A 121 15.63 6.76 -19.55
N VAL A 122 14.57 7.00 -18.78
CA VAL A 122 13.72 8.20 -18.92
C VAL A 122 14.53 9.47 -18.68
N ARG A 123 15.41 9.47 -17.66
CA ARG A 123 16.28 10.62 -17.39
C ARG A 123 17.20 10.90 -18.58
N CYS A 124 17.87 9.90 -19.14
CA CYS A 124 18.75 10.09 -20.29
C CYS A 124 17.99 10.60 -21.53
N GLU A 125 16.79 10.11 -21.79
CA GLU A 125 15.93 10.63 -22.85
C GLU A 125 15.50 12.07 -22.60
N HIS A 126 15.15 12.39 -21.34
CA HIS A 126 14.79 13.74 -20.94
C HIS A 126 15.95 14.72 -21.15
N GLU A 127 17.16 14.37 -20.72
CA GLU A 127 18.36 15.19 -20.93
C GLU A 127 18.63 15.45 -22.42
N LYS A 128 18.41 14.45 -23.30
CA LYS A 128 18.51 14.62 -24.76
C LYS A 128 17.46 15.58 -25.30
N LEU A 129 16.19 15.40 -24.92
CA LEU A 129 15.09 16.26 -25.36
C LEU A 129 15.27 17.69 -24.86
N GLU A 130 15.69 17.86 -23.61
CA GLU A 130 15.97 19.16 -23.03
C GLU A 130 17.15 19.84 -23.75
N GLY A 131 18.23 19.11 -24.03
CA GLY A 131 19.35 19.61 -24.83
C GLY A 131 18.93 20.07 -26.23
N GLY A 132 18.12 19.25 -26.92
CA GLY A 132 17.54 19.61 -28.23
C GLY A 132 16.62 20.83 -28.16
N ASN A 133 15.79 20.94 -27.11
CA ASN A 133 14.91 22.08 -26.91
C ASN A 133 15.71 23.37 -26.66
N ARG A 134 16.76 23.32 -25.81
CA ARG A 134 17.69 24.43 -25.62
C ARG A 134 18.33 24.86 -26.94
N PHE A 135 18.79 23.92 -27.76
CA PHE A 135 19.37 24.22 -29.06
C PHE A 135 18.38 24.95 -29.99
N LEU A 136 17.14 24.44 -30.09
CA LEU A 136 16.09 25.06 -30.90
C LEU A 136 15.75 26.47 -30.40
N GLN A 137 15.64 26.67 -29.09
CA GLN A 137 15.39 27.99 -28.50
C GLN A 137 16.51 28.99 -28.83
N SER A 138 17.77 28.58 -28.69
CA SER A 138 18.92 29.42 -29.05
C SER A 138 18.91 29.77 -30.53
N TYR A 139 18.67 28.79 -31.41
CA TYR A 139 18.61 29.01 -32.85
C TYR A 139 17.50 29.97 -33.25
N ILE A 140 16.30 29.81 -32.69
CA ILE A 140 15.18 30.73 -32.91
C ILE A 140 15.53 32.13 -32.39
N GLY A 141 16.15 32.23 -31.21
CA GLY A 141 16.60 33.50 -30.64
C GLY A 141 17.57 34.24 -31.55
N GLU A 142 18.61 33.56 -32.04
CA GLU A 142 19.59 34.10 -32.98
C GLU A 142 18.96 34.50 -34.31
N LEU A 143 18.08 33.66 -34.87
CA LEU A 143 17.38 33.95 -36.12
C LEU A 143 16.47 35.17 -35.99
N MET A 144 15.75 35.30 -34.87
CA MET A 144 14.92 36.47 -34.59
C MET A 144 15.76 37.73 -34.38
N GLN A 145 16.91 37.63 -33.71
CA GLN A 145 17.81 38.77 -33.48
C GLN A 145 18.43 39.26 -34.80
N THR A 146 18.96 38.34 -35.61
CA THR A 146 19.51 38.66 -36.94
C THR A 146 18.44 39.22 -37.87
N SER A 147 17.20 38.69 -37.84
CA SER A 147 16.06 39.20 -38.61
C SER A 147 15.69 40.64 -38.21
N LYS A 148 15.72 40.97 -36.92
CA LYS A 148 15.49 42.35 -36.44
C LYS A 148 16.59 43.31 -36.90
N LEU A 149 17.86 42.89 -36.84
CA LEU A 149 19.00 43.71 -37.24
C LEU A 149 19.02 43.98 -38.76
N THR A 150 18.76 42.95 -39.57
CA THR A 150 18.70 43.09 -41.04
C THR A 150 17.50 43.91 -41.50
N ALA A 151 16.32 43.75 -40.88
CA ALA A 151 15.15 44.59 -41.16
C ALA A 151 15.38 46.08 -40.79
N ALA A 152 16.02 46.35 -39.65
CA ALA A 152 16.36 47.72 -39.25
C ALA A 152 17.43 48.37 -40.16
N GLY A 153 18.38 47.58 -40.67
CA GLY A 153 19.38 48.03 -41.64
C GLY A 153 18.78 48.42 -43.00
N ALA A 154 17.80 47.65 -43.49
CA ALA A 154 17.08 47.96 -44.73
C ALA A 154 16.22 49.23 -44.63
N ALA A 155 15.64 49.51 -43.44
CA ALA A 155 14.86 50.72 -43.19
C ALA A 155 15.72 51.99 -43.22
N LYS A 156 16.96 51.96 -42.68
CA LYS A 156 17.87 53.12 -42.72
C LYS A 156 18.42 53.42 -44.12
N ALA A 157 18.64 52.41 -44.95
CA ALA A 157 19.08 52.59 -46.34
C ALA A 157 17.99 53.22 -47.25
N LYS A 158 16.71 53.03 -46.91
CA LYS A 158 15.59 53.65 -47.64
C LYS A 158 15.34 55.10 -47.22
N ALA A 159 15.68 55.47 -45.98
CA ALA A 159 15.49 56.83 -45.44
C ALA A 159 16.49 57.85 -46.00
N THR A 160 17.69 57.44 -46.43
CA THR A 160 18.71 58.35 -47.00
C THR A 160 18.50 58.69 -48.47
N LYS A 161 17.68 57.94 -49.22
CA LYS A 161 17.42 58.19 -50.65
C LYS A 161 16.29 59.20 -50.93
N GLY A 162 15.67 59.75 -49.88
CA GLY A 162 14.50 60.62 -49.97
C GLY A 162 14.69 62.07 -49.49
N ARG A 163 15.91 62.58 -49.36
CA ARG A 163 16.13 63.99 -48.98
C ARG A 163 16.25 64.86 -50.23
N PRO A 164 15.23 65.65 -50.62
CA PRO A 164 15.36 66.61 -51.71
C PRO A 164 16.32 67.71 -51.27
N ILE A 165 17.36 67.91 -52.06
CA ILE A 165 18.30 69.03 -51.96
C ILE A 165 17.51 70.27 -52.40
N LYS A 166 17.46 71.27 -51.54
CA LYS A 166 16.67 72.49 -51.70
C LYS A 166 17.50 73.56 -52.40
#